data_AF-A0A4X2K9Y4-F1
#
_entry.id   AF-A0A4X2K9Y4-F1
#
_cell.length_a   1.000
_cell.length_b   1.000
_cell.length_c   1.000
_cell.angle_alpha   90.00
_cell.angle_beta   90.00
_cell.angle_gamma   90.00
#
_symmetry.space_group_name_H-M   'P 1'
#
loop_
_entity.id
_entity.type
_entity.pdbx_description
1 polymer ?
#
loop_
_entity_poly.entity_id
_entity_poly.type
_entity_poly.pdbx_seq_one_letter_code
_entity_poly.pdbx_strand_id
1 'polypeptide(L)'
;PQWWCCLLIVSSANACGIEVVEYLHLTKHLDCHAQASEFHKVSKSLEELYNYLSFPLHLLKLCEFLCFRNRKVQFDYCLTYSSFFPTPPFFLAGDTTPFPIQAEVTLQTNFFGTRAVSSELLPLIKPQGRVVNVSSMASLRYLKNCSPELQQKFLSDTITEEELVGLMNKFVEDAKKGVHEKEGWPTMAYGVSKIGVTVLSRIHAKQLNEQRKGDNILLNACCPGWVKTDLAGPRAPKSVEEGAETPVYLALLPPGVTEPHGQFVSEKMVEKWEV
;
A
#
# COMPACT_ATOMS: atom_id res chain seq x y z
N PRO A 1 11.04 -13.02 -28.72
CA PRO A 1 11.06 -12.03 -27.63
C PRO A 1 9.98 -12.38 -26.60
N GLN A 2 10.34 -13.18 -25.59
CA GLN A 2 9.45 -13.56 -24.50
C GLN A 2 9.19 -12.33 -23.63
N TRP A 3 7.91 -12.04 -23.41
CA TRP A 3 7.44 -10.90 -22.64
C TRP A 3 7.40 -11.30 -21.17
N TRP A 4 8.13 -10.58 -20.35
CA TRP A 4 8.33 -10.88 -18.93
C TRP A 4 7.13 -10.37 -18.11
N CYS A 5 6.53 -11.24 -17.30
CA CYS A 5 5.52 -10.88 -16.30
C CYS A 5 6.22 -10.34 -15.06
N CYS A 6 6.40 -9.03 -14.96
CA CYS A 6 7.02 -8.42 -13.79
C CYS A 6 5.97 -8.05 -12.74
N LEU A 7 6.05 -8.69 -11.57
CA LEU A 7 5.42 -8.21 -10.36
C LEU A 7 6.41 -7.34 -9.58
N LEU A 8 6.09 -6.08 -9.35
CA LEU A 8 6.89 -5.23 -8.45
C LEU A 8 6.21 -5.16 -7.07
N ILE A 9 6.93 -5.61 -6.06
CA ILE A 9 6.57 -5.44 -4.64
C ILE A 9 7.50 -4.41 -4.04
N VAL A 10 6.96 -3.22 -3.79
CA VAL A 10 7.66 -2.14 -3.08
C VAL A 10 7.34 -2.32 -1.60
N SER A 11 8.25 -2.89 -0.81
CA SER A 11 8.05 -3.11 0.62
C SER A 11 9.34 -2.95 1.42
N SER A 12 9.35 -2.13 2.46
CA SER A 12 10.36 -2.22 3.52
C SER A 12 10.17 -3.53 4.29
N ALA A 13 10.78 -4.62 3.82
CA ALA A 13 11.14 -5.79 4.63
C ALA A 13 10.07 -6.31 5.61
N ASN A 14 8.78 -6.18 5.30
CA ASN A 14 7.72 -6.69 6.16
C ASN A 14 7.43 -8.13 5.74
N ALA A 15 7.28 -9.02 6.72
CA ALA A 15 7.15 -10.46 6.46
C ALA A 15 6.02 -10.77 5.47
N CYS A 16 4.90 -10.03 5.54
CA CYS A 16 3.78 -10.22 4.60
C CYS A 16 4.16 -9.91 3.15
N GLY A 17 4.98 -8.88 2.90
CA GLY A 17 5.44 -8.55 1.56
C GLY A 17 6.33 -9.66 0.99
N ILE A 18 7.15 -10.29 1.83
CA ILE A 18 8.02 -11.42 1.47
C ILE A 18 7.18 -12.65 1.11
N GLU A 19 6.19 -13.01 1.92
CA GLU A 19 5.29 -14.15 1.63
C GLU A 19 4.49 -13.95 0.34
N VAL A 20 4.06 -12.72 0.04
CA VAL A 20 3.40 -12.44 -1.24
C VAL A 20 4.36 -12.66 -2.43
N VAL A 21 5.63 -12.26 -2.32
CA VAL A 21 6.66 -12.56 -3.32
C VAL A 21 6.81 -14.07 -3.49
N GLU A 22 6.98 -14.78 -2.37
CA GLU A 22 7.22 -16.22 -2.34
C GLU A 22 6.05 -16.99 -2.96
N TYR A 23 4.83 -16.73 -2.51
CA TYR A 23 3.63 -17.38 -3.03
C TYR A 23 3.47 -17.16 -4.54
N LEU A 24 3.64 -15.92 -5.02
CA LEU A 24 3.41 -15.59 -6.43
C LEU A 24 4.46 -16.20 -7.35
N HIS A 25 5.70 -16.32 -6.88
CA HIS A 25 6.71 -17.04 -7.65
C HIS A 25 6.50 -18.55 -7.64
N LEU A 26 6.36 -19.14 -6.44
CA LEU A 26 6.28 -20.58 -6.28
C LEU A 26 5.05 -21.19 -6.95
N THR A 27 3.91 -20.50 -6.87
CA THR A 27 2.63 -21.07 -7.31
C THR A 27 2.18 -20.59 -8.68
N LYS A 28 2.69 -19.44 -9.15
CA LYS A 28 2.27 -18.84 -10.44
C LYS A 28 3.41 -18.67 -11.43
N HIS A 29 4.65 -19.02 -11.07
CA HIS A 29 5.83 -18.87 -11.91
C HIS A 29 6.00 -17.44 -12.46
N LEU A 30 5.63 -16.44 -11.66
CA LEU A 30 5.78 -15.02 -12.00
C LEU A 30 7.20 -14.54 -11.65
N ASP A 31 7.77 -13.69 -12.50
CA ASP A 31 9.01 -12.98 -12.20
C ASP A 31 8.70 -11.84 -11.22
N CYS A 32 9.14 -12.01 -9.98
CA CYS A 32 8.87 -11.08 -8.90
C CYS A 32 10.12 -10.24 -8.59
N HIS A 33 9.95 -8.92 -8.52
CA HIS A 33 10.97 -7.99 -8.07
C HIS A 33 10.55 -7.42 -6.71
N ALA A 34 11.35 -7.71 -5.68
CA ALA A 34 11.18 -7.16 -4.34
C ALA A 34 12.16 -6.01 -4.10
N GLN A 35 11.67 -4.90 -3.56
CA GLN A 35 12.50 -3.73 -3.21
C GLN A 35 12.34 -3.40 -1.73
N ALA A 36 13.45 -3.29 -0.99
CA ALA A 36 13.46 -2.96 0.44
C ALA A 36 14.48 -1.86 0.80
N SER A 37 14.19 -1.10 1.86
CA SER A 37 14.97 0.07 2.33
C SER A 37 16.12 -0.27 3.29
N GLU A 38 16.09 -1.42 3.98
CA GLU A 38 17.13 -1.85 4.94
C GLU A 38 17.88 -3.11 4.45
N PHE A 39 19.04 -2.92 3.83
CA PHE A 39 19.86 -3.98 3.23
C PHE A 39 20.25 -5.11 4.21
N HIS A 40 20.55 -4.79 5.47
CA HIS A 40 21.11 -5.77 6.41
C HIS A 40 20.09 -6.79 6.95
N LYS A 41 18.86 -6.36 7.27
CA LYS A 41 17.80 -7.29 7.75
C LYS A 41 17.23 -8.16 6.64
N VAL A 42 17.19 -7.59 5.43
CA VAL A 42 16.68 -8.24 4.22
C VAL A 42 17.67 -9.27 3.68
N SER A 43 18.98 -9.03 3.78
CA SER A 43 20.01 -9.94 3.27
C SER A 43 19.86 -11.37 3.80
N LYS A 44 19.56 -11.55 5.09
CA LYS A 44 19.48 -12.90 5.68
C LYS A 44 18.25 -13.68 5.19
N SER A 45 17.06 -13.07 5.24
CA SER A 45 15.81 -13.71 4.79
C SER A 45 15.75 -13.88 3.27
N LEU A 46 16.32 -12.93 2.50
CA LEU A 46 16.39 -13.02 1.05
C LEU A 46 17.54 -13.88 0.54
N GLU A 47 18.67 -14.03 1.26
CA GLU A 47 19.70 -15.03 0.93
C GLU A 47 19.17 -16.45 1.16
N GLU A 48 18.38 -16.67 2.22
CA GLU A 48 17.67 -17.94 2.44
C GLU A 48 16.70 -18.23 1.28
N LEU A 49 15.88 -17.25 0.86
CA LEU A 49 14.98 -17.38 -0.29
C LEU A 49 15.70 -17.51 -1.64
N TYR A 50 16.77 -16.75 -1.87
CA TYR A 50 17.56 -16.79 -3.11
C TYR A 50 18.23 -18.16 -3.28
N ASN A 51 18.82 -18.69 -2.20
CA ASN A 51 19.41 -20.02 -2.18
C ASN A 51 18.36 -21.13 -2.35
N TYR A 52 17.11 -20.88 -1.94
CA TYR A 52 16.01 -21.84 -2.07
C TYR A 52 15.33 -21.81 -3.44
N LEU A 53 15.24 -20.65 -4.11
CA LEU A 53 14.34 -20.41 -5.25
C LEU A 53 15.02 -19.88 -6.54
N SER A 54 16.31 -19.56 -6.53
CA SER A 54 17.08 -19.16 -7.74
C SER A 54 16.54 -17.92 -8.49
N PHE A 55 16.20 -16.85 -7.78
CA PHE A 55 15.66 -15.61 -8.35
C PHE A 55 16.69 -14.55 -8.73
N PRO A 56 16.49 -13.72 -9.78
CA PRO A 56 17.29 -12.51 -10.01
C PRO A 56 16.88 -11.34 -9.09
N LEU A 57 17.55 -11.17 -7.95
CA LEU A 57 17.38 -10.02 -7.05
C LEU A 57 17.88 -8.73 -7.73
N HIS A 58 17.01 -7.72 -7.86
CA HIS A 58 17.41 -6.38 -8.30
C HIS A 58 17.20 -5.39 -7.13
N LEU A 59 18.31 -4.90 -6.58
CA LEU A 59 18.27 -3.71 -5.72
C LEU A 59 17.79 -2.53 -6.55
N LEU A 60 16.81 -1.79 -6.05
CA LEU A 60 16.54 -0.45 -6.54
C LEU A 60 16.55 0.51 -5.37
N LYS A 61 17.55 1.40 -5.33
CA LYS A 61 17.36 2.69 -4.64
C LYS A 61 16.38 3.52 -5.48
N LEU A 62 15.63 4.43 -4.85
CA LEU A 62 14.80 5.43 -5.55
C LEU A 62 15.56 6.14 -6.69
N CYS A 63 16.89 6.25 -6.61
CA CYS A 63 17.75 6.80 -7.66
C CYS A 63 17.99 5.87 -8.86
N GLU A 64 17.85 4.55 -8.74
CA GLU A 64 17.92 3.58 -9.84
C GLU A 64 16.56 3.39 -10.54
N PHE A 65 15.47 3.94 -9.96
CA PHE A 65 14.13 3.93 -10.54
C PHE A 65 14.06 4.65 -11.90
N LEU A 66 14.89 5.68 -12.10
CA LEU A 66 15.09 6.36 -13.40
C LEU A 66 15.59 5.41 -14.50
N CYS A 67 16.18 4.25 -14.13
CA CYS A 67 16.64 3.26 -15.08
C CYS A 67 15.48 2.48 -15.75
N PHE A 68 14.33 2.30 -15.07
CA PHE A 68 13.16 1.64 -15.68
C PHE A 68 12.47 2.51 -16.73
N ARG A 69 12.39 3.81 -16.49
CA ARG A 69 11.85 4.79 -17.44
C ARG A 69 12.61 4.78 -18.77
N ASN A 70 13.92 4.49 -18.73
CA ASN A 70 14.78 4.37 -19.91
C ASN A 70 14.80 2.97 -20.56
N ARG A 71 14.29 1.93 -19.89
CA ARG A 71 14.32 0.54 -20.37
C ARG A 71 13.02 0.04 -21.02
N LYS A 72 11.98 0.87 -21.16
CA LYS A 72 10.66 0.48 -21.71
C LYS A 72 10.07 -0.76 -21.00
N VAL A 73 10.21 -0.84 -19.67
CA VAL A 73 9.63 -1.94 -18.88
C VAL A 73 8.16 -1.62 -18.60
N GLN A 74 7.30 -2.61 -18.79
CA GLN A 74 5.86 -2.54 -18.50
C GLN A 74 5.48 -3.68 -17.55
N PHE A 75 4.54 -3.43 -16.64
CA PHE A 75 4.20 -4.38 -15.57
C PHE A 75 2.80 -4.97 -15.75
N ASP A 76 2.67 -6.28 -15.58
CA ASP A 76 1.38 -6.98 -15.57
C ASP A 76 0.71 -6.90 -14.19
N TYR A 77 1.50 -6.77 -13.12
CA TYR A 77 1.01 -6.72 -11.75
C TYR A 77 1.84 -5.73 -10.92
N CYS A 78 1.18 -4.94 -10.07
CA CYS A 78 1.85 -4.03 -9.14
C CYS A 78 1.23 -4.16 -7.74
N LEU A 79 2.05 -4.56 -6.78
CA LEU A 79 1.66 -4.68 -5.38
C LEU A 79 2.42 -3.60 -4.61
N THR A 80 1.71 -2.57 -4.15
CA THR A 80 2.32 -1.55 -3.30
C THR A 80 2.06 -1.90 -1.83
N TYR A 81 3.14 -2.23 -1.12
CA TYR A 81 3.11 -2.28 0.33
C TYR A 81 3.46 -0.88 0.84
N SER A 82 2.50 -0.25 1.49
CA SER A 82 2.70 1.08 2.07
C SER A 82 3.53 0.96 3.36
N SER A 83 4.84 0.76 3.18
CA SER A 83 5.88 0.87 4.19
C SER A 83 7.18 1.06 3.42
N PHE A 84 7.50 2.29 3.01
CA PHE A 84 8.71 2.58 2.25
C PHE A 84 9.44 3.72 2.94
N PHE A 85 10.12 3.49 4.07
CA PHE A 85 11.20 4.36 4.57
C PHE A 85 11.96 3.67 5.73
N PRO A 86 13.24 4.03 5.99
CA PRO A 86 14.13 3.36 6.95
C PRO A 86 13.95 3.77 8.43
N THR A 87 12.91 4.54 8.75
CA THR A 87 12.51 4.84 10.14
C THR A 87 11.31 3.97 10.50
N PRO A 88 11.20 3.41 11.71
CA PRO A 88 10.08 2.54 12.06
C PRO A 88 8.77 3.28 11.72
N PRO A 89 7.99 2.83 10.72
CA PRO A 89 6.85 3.58 10.20
C PRO A 89 5.66 3.58 11.17
N PHE A 90 5.88 3.06 12.37
CA PHE A 90 4.86 2.66 13.31
C PHE A 90 5.34 2.88 14.74
N PHE A 91 4.58 3.71 15.44
CA PHE A 91 4.72 3.94 16.86
C PHE A 91 3.76 2.97 17.55
N LEU A 92 4.32 2.00 18.28
CA LEU A 92 3.55 1.00 19.00
C LEU A 92 2.76 1.66 20.15
N ALA A 93 1.73 0.97 20.65
CA ALA A 93 1.06 1.39 21.87
C ALA A 93 2.08 1.47 23.03
N GLY A 94 2.32 2.68 23.53
CA GLY A 94 3.34 2.96 24.55
C GLY A 94 4.61 3.63 24.03
N ASP A 95 4.70 3.90 22.73
CA ASP A 95 5.79 4.71 22.17
C ASP A 95 5.70 6.17 22.66
N THR A 96 6.81 6.69 23.16
CA THR A 96 6.91 8.03 23.76
C THR A 96 7.28 9.12 22.76
N THR A 97 7.49 8.82 21.48
CA THR A 97 7.76 9.83 20.47
C THR A 97 6.63 10.87 20.42
N PRO A 98 6.94 12.18 20.41
CA PRO A 98 5.93 13.23 20.30
C PRO A 98 4.98 13.02 19.12
N PHE A 99 3.67 13.15 19.35
CA PHE A 99 2.64 12.93 18.33
C PHE A 99 2.86 13.68 17.00
N PRO A 100 3.35 14.94 16.95
CA PRO A 100 3.67 15.60 15.69
C PRO A 100 4.69 14.85 14.84
N ILE A 101 5.73 14.28 15.48
CA ILE A 101 6.75 13.47 14.81
C ILE A 101 6.12 12.17 14.32
N GLN A 102 5.21 11.58 15.11
CA GLN A 102 4.48 10.41 14.68
C GLN A 102 3.65 10.67 13.42
N ALA A 103 2.88 11.76 13.42
CA ALA A 103 2.06 12.17 12.28
C ALA A 103 2.90 12.39 11.03
N GLU A 104 4.00 13.14 11.14
CA GLU A 104 4.88 13.45 10.01
C GLU A 104 5.54 12.20 9.42
N VAL A 105 6.21 11.39 10.23
CA VAL A 105 6.93 10.19 9.76
C VAL A 105 5.97 9.15 9.17
N THR A 106 4.84 8.92 9.84
CA THR A 106 3.87 7.92 9.40
C THR A 106 3.17 8.33 8.11
N LEU A 107 2.76 9.60 7.95
CA LEU A 107 2.14 10.05 6.68
C LEU A 107 3.15 10.12 5.54
N GLN A 108 4.39 10.57 5.83
CA GLN A 108 5.45 10.63 4.82
C GLN A 108 5.69 9.26 4.18
N THR A 109 5.64 8.21 5.00
CA THR A 109 5.85 6.84 4.54
C THR A 109 4.60 6.25 3.91
N ASN A 110 3.51 6.18 4.67
CA ASN A 110 2.36 5.38 4.28
C ASN A 110 1.52 6.06 3.20
N PHE A 111 1.38 7.38 3.25
CA PHE A 111 0.57 8.13 2.28
C PHE A 111 1.45 8.69 1.16
N PHE A 112 2.40 9.58 1.48
CA PHE A 112 3.18 10.27 0.45
C PHE A 112 4.11 9.32 -0.32
N GLY A 113 4.73 8.36 0.36
CA GLY A 113 5.50 7.29 -0.28
C GLY A 113 4.66 6.47 -1.26
N THR A 114 3.50 5.97 -0.82
CA THR A 114 2.57 5.22 -1.68
C THR A 114 2.10 6.05 -2.87
N ARG A 115 1.74 7.32 -2.64
CA ARG A 115 1.33 8.24 -3.69
C ARG A 115 2.42 8.42 -4.74
N ALA A 116 3.66 8.69 -4.32
CA ALA A 116 4.78 8.87 -5.24
C ALA A 116 5.02 7.61 -6.09
N VAL A 117 4.95 6.43 -5.48
CA VAL A 117 5.06 5.15 -6.18
C VAL A 117 3.91 4.99 -7.19
N SER A 118 2.66 5.24 -6.79
CA SER A 118 1.50 5.16 -7.67
C SER A 118 1.61 6.12 -8.86
N SER A 119 1.98 7.39 -8.63
CA SER A 119 2.10 8.40 -9.69
C SER A 119 3.09 7.99 -10.79
N GLU A 120 4.17 7.30 -10.42
CA GLU A 120 5.18 6.87 -11.39
C GLU A 120 4.85 5.50 -12.02
N LEU A 121 4.23 4.58 -11.28
CA LEU A 121 3.99 3.20 -11.74
C LEU A 121 2.68 3.02 -12.49
N LEU A 122 1.61 3.75 -12.14
CA LEU A 122 0.29 3.60 -12.79
C LEU A 122 0.35 3.78 -14.31
N PRO A 123 1.12 4.73 -14.88
CA PRO A 123 1.29 4.84 -16.33
C PRO A 123 1.98 3.62 -16.97
N LEU A 124 2.73 2.83 -16.20
CA LEU A 124 3.50 1.68 -16.68
C LEU A 124 2.74 0.34 -16.57
N ILE A 125 1.57 0.35 -15.93
CA ILE A 125 0.71 -0.85 -15.80
C ILE A 125 0.14 -1.21 -17.17
N LYS A 126 0.28 -2.47 -17.57
CA LYS A 126 -0.27 -3.01 -18.83
C LYS A 126 -1.79 -3.17 -18.76
N PRO A 127 -2.46 -3.30 -19.91
CA PRO A 127 -3.82 -3.83 -19.95
C PRO A 127 -3.93 -5.15 -19.19
N GLN A 128 -5.08 -5.35 -18.54
CA GLN A 128 -5.37 -6.43 -17.59
C GLN A 128 -4.51 -6.36 -16.32
N GLY A 129 -3.88 -5.22 -16.04
CA GLY A 129 -3.02 -5.09 -14.86
C GLY A 129 -3.79 -5.05 -13.54
N ARG A 130 -3.17 -5.51 -12.46
CA ARG A 130 -3.73 -5.40 -11.10
C ARG A 130 -2.84 -4.55 -10.23
N VAL A 131 -3.46 -3.62 -9.52
CA VAL A 131 -2.81 -2.74 -8.56
C VAL A 131 -3.44 -2.95 -7.20
N VAL A 132 -2.61 -3.25 -6.21
CA VAL A 132 -3.08 -3.51 -4.84
C VAL A 132 -2.33 -2.61 -3.88
N ASN A 133 -3.06 -1.75 -3.19
CA ASN A 133 -2.52 -0.88 -2.15
C ASN A 133 -2.88 -1.45 -0.78
N VAL A 134 -1.87 -1.89 -0.02
CA VAL A 134 -2.12 -2.46 1.32
C VAL A 134 -2.45 -1.34 2.31
N SER A 135 -3.73 -1.20 2.64
CA SER A 135 -4.24 -0.30 3.67
C SER A 135 -4.38 -1.04 5.01
N SER A 136 -5.40 -0.74 5.81
CA SER A 136 -5.68 -1.40 7.10
C SER A 136 -7.11 -1.15 7.52
N MET A 137 -7.74 -2.08 8.26
CA MET A 137 -9.03 -1.85 8.91
C MET A 137 -9.01 -0.65 9.89
N ALA A 138 -7.81 -0.22 10.31
CA ALA A 138 -7.63 1.04 11.03
C ALA A 138 -8.18 2.24 10.24
N SER A 139 -8.15 2.24 8.89
CA SER A 139 -8.70 3.34 8.10
C SER A 139 -10.21 3.52 8.36
N LEU A 140 -11.01 2.46 8.23
CA LEU A 140 -12.43 2.47 8.54
C LEU A 140 -12.71 2.80 10.01
N ARG A 141 -11.95 2.19 10.93
CA ARG A 141 -12.11 2.44 12.37
C ARG A 141 -11.92 3.92 12.69
N TYR A 142 -10.84 4.52 12.22
CA TYR A 142 -10.52 5.92 12.55
C TYR A 142 -11.25 6.94 11.68
N LEU A 143 -11.79 6.54 10.53
CA LEU A 143 -12.70 7.39 9.76
C LEU A 143 -13.94 7.74 10.59
N LYS A 144 -14.48 6.78 11.36
CA LYS A 144 -15.61 7.01 12.29
C LYS A 144 -15.28 7.95 13.44
N ASN A 145 -13.99 8.14 13.75
CA ASN A 145 -13.52 9.05 14.77
C ASN A 145 -13.24 10.47 14.22
N CYS A 146 -13.27 10.67 12.90
CA CYS A 146 -13.16 12.01 12.30
C CYS A 146 -14.45 12.82 12.55
N SER A 147 -14.38 14.15 12.47
CA SER A 147 -15.58 15.00 12.46
C SER A 147 -16.48 14.74 11.24
N PRO A 148 -17.79 15.05 11.30
CA PRO A 148 -18.69 14.89 10.16
C PRO A 148 -18.20 15.57 8.87
N GLU A 149 -17.54 16.73 8.97
CA GLU A 149 -17.00 17.45 7.82
C GLU A 149 -15.83 16.70 7.17
N LEU A 150 -14.94 16.11 7.98
CA LEU A 150 -13.85 15.28 7.48
C LEU A 150 -14.37 13.96 6.91
N GLN A 151 -15.34 13.33 7.58
CA GLN A 151 -16.01 12.13 7.08
C GLN A 151 -16.63 12.39 5.70
N GLN A 152 -17.37 13.48 5.54
CA GLN A 152 -17.97 13.85 4.25
C GLN A 152 -16.92 13.99 3.15
N LYS A 153 -15.77 14.61 3.45
CA LYS A 153 -14.68 14.74 2.47
C LYS A 153 -14.07 13.40 2.09
N PHE A 154 -13.79 12.52 3.06
CA PHE A 154 -13.18 11.21 2.81
C PHE A 154 -14.14 10.17 2.19
N LEU A 155 -15.46 10.38 2.33
CA LEU A 155 -16.49 9.57 1.71
C LEU A 155 -16.90 10.07 0.32
N SER A 156 -16.53 11.31 -0.03
CA SER A 156 -16.88 11.91 -1.31
C SER A 156 -16.39 11.08 -2.51
N ASP A 157 -17.27 10.85 -3.48
CA ASP A 157 -16.93 10.22 -4.77
C ASP A 157 -16.31 11.21 -5.78
N THR A 158 -16.22 12.50 -5.41
CA THR A 158 -15.68 13.57 -6.25
C THR A 158 -14.43 14.22 -5.68
N ILE A 159 -13.92 13.75 -4.54
CA ILE A 159 -12.65 14.24 -3.99
C ILE A 159 -11.52 14.03 -5.00
N THR A 160 -10.72 15.07 -5.21
CA THR A 160 -9.54 15.04 -6.07
C THR A 160 -8.30 14.59 -5.30
N GLU A 161 -7.26 14.17 -6.03
CA GLU A 161 -6.00 13.81 -5.41
C GLU A 161 -5.37 15.01 -4.70
N GLU A 162 -5.47 16.20 -5.28
CA GLU A 162 -4.97 17.46 -4.72
C GLU A 162 -5.67 17.81 -3.41
N GLU A 163 -7.00 17.67 -3.34
CA GLU A 163 -7.76 17.89 -2.10
C GLU A 163 -7.37 16.88 -1.02
N LEU A 164 -7.20 15.60 -1.38
CA LEU A 164 -6.75 14.58 -0.44
C LEU A 164 -5.35 14.88 0.09
N VAL A 165 -4.41 15.29 -0.78
CA VAL A 165 -3.07 15.73 -0.40
C VAL A 165 -3.14 16.94 0.54
N GLY A 166 -4.02 17.89 0.26
CA GLY A 166 -4.28 19.04 1.14
C GLY A 166 -4.73 18.62 2.54
N LEU A 167 -5.65 17.65 2.63
CA LEU A 167 -6.12 17.09 3.91
C LEU A 167 -5.01 16.37 4.67
N MET A 168 -4.20 15.56 3.99
CA MET A 168 -3.09 14.83 4.63
C MET A 168 -2.02 15.80 5.16
N ASN A 169 -1.67 16.84 4.40
CA ASN A 169 -0.78 17.90 4.88
C ASN A 169 -1.40 18.67 6.06
N LYS A 170 -2.69 19.00 5.99
CA LYS A 170 -3.39 19.70 7.08
C LYS A 170 -3.33 18.89 8.39
N PHE A 171 -3.53 17.57 8.35
CA PHE A 171 -3.40 16.73 9.54
C PHE A 171 -2.01 16.84 10.19
N VAL A 172 -0.92 16.76 9.39
CA VAL A 172 0.45 16.91 9.91
C VAL A 172 0.64 18.28 10.56
N GLU A 173 0.17 19.35 9.90
CA GLU A 173 0.31 20.71 10.42
C GLU A 173 -0.54 20.97 11.67
N ASP A 174 -1.76 20.43 11.73
CA ASP A 174 -2.62 20.52 12.91
C ASP A 174 -2.05 19.71 14.09
N ALA A 175 -1.38 18.58 13.80
CA ALA A 175 -0.66 17.81 14.80
C ALA A 175 0.51 18.62 15.37
N LYS A 176 1.34 19.25 14.51
CA LYS A 176 2.44 20.14 14.91
C LYS A 176 1.99 21.32 15.77
N LYS A 177 0.81 21.87 15.47
CA LYS A 177 0.20 22.97 16.24
C LYS A 177 -0.51 22.50 17.52
N GLY A 178 -0.66 21.19 17.73
CA GLY A 178 -1.38 20.63 18.88
C GLY A 178 -2.90 20.87 18.83
N VAL A 179 -3.48 21.10 17.64
CA VAL A 179 -4.92 21.42 17.48
C VAL A 179 -5.70 20.36 16.71
N HIS A 180 -5.06 19.25 16.33
CA HIS A 180 -5.67 18.20 15.50
C HIS A 180 -7.04 17.69 16.01
N GLU A 181 -7.19 17.41 17.30
CA GLU A 181 -8.49 16.95 17.86
C GLU A 181 -9.58 18.02 17.71
N LYS A 182 -9.23 19.30 17.97
CA LYS A 182 -10.15 20.43 17.81
C LYS A 182 -10.57 20.62 16.35
N GLU A 183 -9.66 20.35 15.42
CA GLU A 183 -9.90 20.38 13.97
C GLU A 183 -10.61 19.11 13.47
N GLY A 184 -10.99 18.20 14.36
CA GLY A 184 -11.82 17.03 14.04
C GLY A 184 -11.04 15.77 13.68
N TRP A 185 -9.72 15.76 13.83
CA TRP A 185 -8.89 14.60 13.51
C TRP A 185 -8.86 13.57 14.65
N PRO A 186 -8.71 12.27 14.34
CA PRO A 186 -8.45 11.26 15.35
C PRO A 186 -7.01 11.35 15.87
N THR A 187 -6.77 10.82 17.07
CA THR A 187 -5.48 10.84 17.77
C THR A 187 -4.50 9.75 17.31
N MET A 188 -4.75 9.12 16.15
CA MET A 188 -3.97 8.00 15.65
C MET A 188 -3.47 8.23 14.23
N ALA A 189 -2.23 8.72 14.13
CA ALA A 189 -1.56 9.03 12.87
C ALA A 189 -1.57 7.87 11.87
N TYR A 190 -1.34 6.64 12.36
CA TYR A 190 -1.41 5.44 11.53
C TYR A 190 -2.80 5.28 10.88
N GLY A 191 -3.87 5.49 11.65
CA GLY A 191 -5.24 5.45 11.16
C GLY A 191 -5.47 6.46 10.04
N VAL A 192 -5.08 7.72 10.26
CA VAL A 192 -5.21 8.79 9.25
C VAL A 192 -4.41 8.47 7.99
N SER A 193 -3.19 7.97 8.14
CA SER A 193 -2.36 7.59 6.99
C SER A 193 -3.03 6.52 6.12
N LYS A 194 -3.74 5.56 6.75
CA LYS A 194 -4.45 4.48 6.05
C LYS A 194 -5.80 4.93 5.49
N ILE A 195 -6.46 5.92 6.10
CA ILE A 195 -7.57 6.65 5.43
C ILE A 195 -7.07 7.23 4.11
N GLY A 196 -5.93 7.94 4.14
CA GLY A 196 -5.28 8.49 2.95
C GLY A 196 -5.04 7.44 1.88
N VAL A 197 -4.45 6.29 2.22
CA VAL A 197 -4.21 5.18 1.27
C VAL A 197 -5.51 4.62 0.67
N THR A 198 -6.55 4.42 1.49
CA THR A 198 -7.83 3.91 0.99
C THR A 198 -8.50 4.91 0.04
N VAL A 199 -8.56 6.19 0.40
CA VAL A 199 -9.18 7.22 -0.45
C VAL A 199 -8.37 7.45 -1.73
N LEU A 200 -7.03 7.46 -1.64
CA LEU A 200 -6.16 7.54 -2.82
C LEU A 200 -6.43 6.40 -3.81
N SER A 201 -6.64 5.19 -3.30
CA SER A 201 -6.96 4.03 -4.13
C SER A 201 -8.31 4.20 -4.85
N ARG A 202 -9.33 4.77 -4.18
CA ARG A 202 -10.61 5.09 -4.80
C ARG A 202 -10.46 6.12 -5.93
N ILE A 203 -9.64 7.16 -5.71
CA ILE A 203 -9.35 8.20 -6.71
C ILE A 203 -8.64 7.59 -7.92
N HIS A 204 -7.56 6.82 -7.72
CA HIS A 204 -6.78 6.22 -8.80
C HIS A 204 -7.59 5.21 -9.61
N ALA A 205 -8.44 4.42 -8.96
CA ALA A 205 -9.38 3.53 -9.65
C ALA A 205 -10.32 4.32 -10.58
N LYS A 206 -10.94 5.39 -10.08
CA LYS A 206 -11.79 6.27 -10.90
C LYS A 206 -11.04 6.88 -12.09
N GLN A 207 -9.82 7.37 -11.88
CA GLN A 207 -8.98 7.92 -12.94
C GLN A 207 -8.64 6.85 -14.00
N LEU A 208 -8.37 5.61 -13.60
CA LEU A 208 -8.17 4.50 -14.55
C LEU A 208 -9.42 4.24 -15.39
N ASN A 209 -10.61 4.30 -14.80
CA ASN A 209 -11.87 4.17 -15.54
C ASN A 209 -12.12 5.32 -16.52
N GLU A 210 -11.69 6.53 -16.20
CA GLU A 210 -11.85 7.71 -17.07
C GLU A 210 -10.82 7.73 -18.20
N GLN A 211 -9.58 7.36 -17.91
CA GLN A 211 -8.43 7.56 -18.81
C GLN A 211 -8.03 6.28 -19.56
N ARG A 212 -8.28 5.10 -18.99
CA ARG A 212 -7.79 3.80 -19.47
C ARG A 212 -8.88 2.71 -19.45
N LYS A 213 -10.14 3.09 -19.68
CA LYS A 213 -11.31 2.19 -19.62
C LYS A 213 -11.16 0.87 -20.39
N GLY A 214 -10.55 0.91 -21.57
CA GLY A 214 -10.36 -0.28 -22.42
C GLY A 214 -9.29 -1.25 -21.94
N ASP A 215 -8.45 -0.81 -20.99
CA ASP A 215 -7.30 -1.59 -20.54
C ASP A 215 -7.69 -2.60 -19.44
N ASN A 216 -8.89 -2.55 -18.86
CA ASN A 216 -9.33 -3.48 -17.80
C ASN A 216 -8.34 -3.60 -16.63
N ILE A 217 -7.77 -2.47 -16.19
CA ILE A 217 -6.89 -2.43 -15.02
C ILE A 217 -7.74 -2.37 -13.76
N LEU A 218 -7.47 -3.24 -12.79
CA LEU A 218 -8.16 -3.24 -11.50
C LEU A 218 -7.25 -2.70 -10.41
N LEU A 219 -7.76 -1.75 -9.62
CA LEU A 219 -7.02 -1.16 -8.51
C LEU A 219 -7.89 -1.19 -7.25
N ASN A 220 -7.36 -1.76 -6.16
CA ASN A 220 -8.08 -1.83 -4.89
C ASN A 220 -7.16 -1.54 -3.70
N ALA A 221 -7.77 -1.05 -2.62
CA ALA A 221 -7.14 -1.05 -1.30
C ALA A 221 -7.52 -2.32 -0.54
N CYS A 222 -6.65 -2.82 0.34
CA CYS A 222 -7.01 -3.98 1.16
C CYS A 222 -6.49 -3.93 2.59
N CYS A 223 -7.08 -4.76 3.46
CA CYS A 223 -6.57 -5.06 4.79
C CYS A 223 -6.02 -6.49 4.81
N PRO A 224 -4.77 -6.71 5.27
CA PRO A 224 -4.23 -8.06 5.46
C PRO A 224 -4.71 -8.72 6.77
N GLY A 225 -5.48 -8.00 7.60
CA GLY A 225 -5.84 -8.43 8.96
C GLY A 225 -4.75 -8.12 10.00
N TRP A 226 -4.91 -8.67 11.21
CA TRP A 226 -3.93 -8.52 12.29
C TRP A 226 -2.94 -9.67 12.27
N VAL A 227 -1.75 -9.42 11.70
CA VAL A 227 -0.78 -10.43 11.27
C VAL A 227 0.48 -10.42 12.12
N LYS A 228 0.98 -11.58 12.56
CA LYS A 228 2.20 -11.76 13.35
C LYS A 228 3.42 -11.26 12.59
N THR A 229 3.76 -10.02 12.86
CA THR A 229 4.90 -9.29 12.29
C THR A 229 5.52 -8.44 13.38
N ASP A 230 6.72 -7.91 13.15
CA ASP A 230 7.34 -6.92 14.05
C ASP A 230 6.40 -5.74 14.34
N LEU A 231 5.55 -5.39 13.37
CA LEU A 231 4.55 -4.32 13.46
C LEU A 231 3.44 -4.60 14.48
N ALA A 232 2.96 -5.84 14.53
CA ALA A 232 1.75 -6.22 15.25
C ALA A 232 2.04 -7.00 16.54
N GLY A 233 3.25 -7.54 16.66
CA GLY A 233 3.72 -8.38 17.75
C GLY A 233 3.21 -9.82 17.68
N PRO A 234 3.69 -10.69 18.59
CA PRO A 234 3.41 -12.13 18.58
C PRO A 234 1.97 -12.49 18.96
N ARG A 235 1.21 -11.53 19.51
CA ARG A 235 -0.19 -11.71 19.92
C ARG A 235 -1.19 -11.58 18.78
N ALA A 236 -0.75 -11.13 17.61
CA ALA A 236 -1.60 -11.08 16.43
C ALA A 236 -2.12 -12.50 16.11
N PRO A 237 -3.40 -12.67 15.75
CA PRO A 237 -3.97 -13.99 15.52
C PRO A 237 -3.45 -14.64 14.23
N LYS A 238 -3.26 -13.84 13.16
CA LYS A 238 -2.94 -14.38 11.84
C LYS A 238 -1.45 -14.66 11.66
N SER A 239 -1.13 -15.73 10.96
CA SER A 239 0.20 -15.96 10.39
C SER A 239 0.45 -15.01 9.21
N VAL A 240 1.70 -14.95 8.77
CA VAL A 240 2.12 -14.08 7.66
C VAL A 240 1.45 -14.52 6.35
N GLU A 241 1.35 -15.83 6.15
CA GLU A 241 0.71 -16.48 5.01
C GLU A 241 -0.79 -16.16 4.97
N GLU A 242 -1.49 -16.27 6.10
CA GLU A 242 -2.90 -15.88 6.22
C GLU A 242 -3.10 -14.38 5.95
N GLY A 243 -2.10 -13.56 6.26
CA GLY A 243 -2.09 -12.12 5.97
C GLY A 243 -1.89 -11.79 4.48
N ALA A 244 -1.19 -12.64 3.76
CA ALA A 244 -0.90 -12.49 2.33
C ALA A 244 -2.10 -12.83 1.44
N GLU A 245 -3.07 -13.59 1.94
CA GLU A 245 -4.19 -14.11 1.15
C GLU A 245 -5.02 -13.05 0.41
N THR A 246 -5.42 -11.96 1.08
CA THR A 246 -6.26 -10.92 0.44
C THR A 246 -5.46 -10.10 -0.58
N PRO A 247 -4.23 -9.63 -0.29
CA PRO A 247 -3.38 -9.00 -1.29
C PRO A 247 -3.14 -9.87 -2.53
N VAL A 248 -2.83 -11.16 -2.34
CA VAL A 248 -2.62 -12.13 -3.41
C VAL A 248 -3.89 -12.33 -4.23
N TYR A 249 -5.03 -12.50 -3.57
CA TYR A 249 -6.33 -12.63 -4.23
C TYR A 249 -6.60 -11.45 -5.19
N LEU A 250 -6.37 -10.22 -4.74
CA LEU A 250 -6.57 -9.02 -5.56
C LEU A 250 -5.54 -8.91 -6.69
N ALA A 251 -4.29 -9.26 -6.44
CA ALA A 251 -3.25 -9.26 -7.47
C ALA A 251 -3.55 -10.28 -8.58
N LEU A 252 -4.18 -11.41 -8.23
CA LEU A 252 -4.45 -12.52 -9.14
C LEU A 252 -5.89 -12.57 -9.68
N LEU A 253 -6.64 -11.47 -9.59
CA LEU A 253 -7.97 -11.42 -10.19
C LEU A 253 -7.91 -11.88 -11.67
N PRO A 254 -8.82 -12.76 -12.14
CA PRO A 254 -8.73 -13.31 -13.49
C PRO A 254 -8.90 -12.25 -14.59
N PRO A 255 -8.20 -12.32 -15.73
CA PRO A 255 -8.44 -11.45 -16.88
C PRO A 255 -9.92 -11.37 -17.26
N GLY A 256 -10.39 -10.16 -17.61
CA GLY A 256 -11.77 -9.92 -18.03
C GLY A 256 -12.79 -9.73 -16.89
N VAL A 257 -12.43 -9.94 -15.63
CA VAL A 257 -13.29 -9.51 -14.51
C VAL A 257 -13.23 -7.99 -14.36
N THR A 258 -14.35 -7.37 -14.02
CA THR A 258 -14.46 -5.91 -13.83
C THR A 258 -14.49 -5.50 -12.36
N GLU A 259 -14.64 -6.45 -11.44
CA GLU A 259 -14.77 -6.22 -10.01
C GLU A 259 -13.92 -7.22 -9.20
N PRO A 260 -13.47 -6.85 -7.98
CA PRO A 260 -13.63 -5.53 -7.37
C PRO A 260 -12.75 -4.46 -8.05
N HIS A 261 -13.25 -3.24 -8.16
CA HIS A 261 -12.49 -2.07 -8.63
C HIS A 261 -12.80 -0.83 -7.77
N GLY A 262 -11.75 -0.15 -7.29
CA GLY A 262 -11.88 1.01 -6.41
C GLY A 262 -12.44 0.68 -5.03
N GLN A 263 -12.36 -0.58 -4.62
CA GLN A 263 -12.94 -1.06 -3.36
C GLN A 263 -11.91 -1.11 -2.23
N PHE A 264 -12.41 -1.15 -1.00
CA PHE A 264 -11.65 -1.57 0.17
C PHE A 264 -12.02 -3.02 0.49
N VAL A 265 -11.02 -3.92 0.56
CA VAL A 265 -11.26 -5.37 0.64
C VAL A 265 -10.55 -5.97 1.85
N SER A 266 -11.24 -6.80 2.61
CA SER A 266 -10.70 -7.57 3.73
C SER A 266 -11.24 -8.99 3.68
N GLU A 267 -10.43 -10.00 4.00
CA GLU A 267 -10.86 -11.41 3.92
C GLU A 267 -11.45 -11.78 2.55
N LYS A 268 -10.91 -11.22 1.45
CA LYS A 268 -11.41 -11.36 0.07
C LYS A 268 -12.85 -10.85 -0.15
N MET A 269 -13.41 -10.11 0.81
CA MET A 269 -14.74 -9.51 0.78
C MET A 269 -14.66 -7.99 0.67
N VAL A 270 -15.58 -7.38 -0.07
CA VAL A 270 -15.68 -5.91 -0.16
C VAL A 270 -16.24 -5.37 1.15
N GLU A 271 -15.48 -4.50 1.79
CA GLU A 271 -15.88 -3.76 2.97
C GLU A 271 -16.49 -2.42 2.55
N LYS A 272 -17.65 -2.08 3.14
CA LYS A 272 -18.29 -0.81 2.83
C LYS A 272 -17.48 0.35 3.37
N TRP A 273 -17.14 1.29 2.50
CA TRP A 273 -16.51 2.56 2.87
C TRP A 273 -17.58 3.55 3.35
N GLU A 274 -18.06 3.36 4.57
CA GLU A 274 -19.12 4.17 5.22
C GLU A 274 -18.85 4.35 6.73
N VAL A 275 -19.51 5.34 7.33
CA VAL A 275 -19.39 5.69 8.77
C VAL A 275 -20.60 5.23 9.57
#